data_AF-A0A2J7ZA86-F1
#
_entry.id   AF-A0A2J7ZA86-F1
#
_cell.length_a   1.000
_cell.length_b   1.000
_cell.length_c   1.000
_cell.angle_alpha   90.00
_cell.angle_beta   90.00
_cell.angle_gamma   90.00
#
_symmetry.space_group_name_H-M   'P 1'
#
loop_
_entity.id
_entity.type
_entity.pdbx_description
1 polymer ?
#
loop_
_entity_poly.entity_id
_entity_poly.type
_entity_poly.pdbx_seq_one_letter_code
_entity_poly.pdbx_strand_id
1 'polypeptide(L)'
;MDLAVEADSVIEYSLNDTLNSDDITQHPLHSWVFTRASTHMIAWALTGEQPTILPKAPASTPRRRGPTPGSPLLPTPQRDKLFANLRRTAEIADRVGEDGSLLRRQALYLCAYDTSVDTHSWLADMRERRQPPLRHASWTPAWSDARSVATSLTRYGDSETLQTFIERGMGGDASEMANLNYWAHWLGLDPVPRASDAFMSDVDGRSWEALPLLRNLADRLDPSLGAVDLNIHSVWALISSKPGVLSADRELHRDLTSRVDRLLDSDVISRQSRRELENVHYGLRLSSR
;
A
#
# COMPACT_ATOMS: atom_id res chain seq x y z
N MET A 1 6.18 -9.79 -15.63
CA MET A 1 7.28 -10.46 -14.92
C MET A 1 6.67 -11.50 -14.00
N ASP A 2 7.33 -12.64 -13.78
CA ASP A 2 6.86 -13.64 -12.82
C ASP A 2 7.05 -13.09 -11.40
N LEU A 3 5.97 -13.07 -10.60
CA LEU A 3 5.98 -12.51 -9.24
C LEU A 3 6.98 -13.22 -8.33
N ALA A 4 7.18 -14.54 -8.52
CA ALA A 4 8.12 -15.31 -7.71
C ALA A 4 9.57 -14.89 -8.03
N VAL A 5 9.90 -14.77 -9.32
CA VAL A 5 11.24 -14.35 -9.78
C VAL A 5 11.57 -12.93 -9.31
N GLU A 6 10.59 -12.03 -9.36
CA GLU A 6 10.75 -10.65 -8.86
C GLU A 6 11.01 -10.62 -7.35
N ALA A 7 10.25 -11.40 -6.58
CA ALA A 7 10.45 -11.51 -5.15
C ALA A 7 11.81 -12.11 -4.79
N ASP A 8 12.20 -13.20 -5.46
CA ASP A 8 13.49 -13.86 -5.26
C ASP A 8 14.64 -12.89 -5.58
N SER A 9 14.53 -12.12 -6.66
CA SER A 9 15.55 -11.13 -7.04
C SER A 9 15.76 -10.06 -5.95
N VAL A 10 14.66 -9.56 -5.35
CA VAL A 10 14.75 -8.60 -4.24
C VAL A 10 15.39 -9.25 -3.01
N ILE A 11 14.92 -10.45 -2.63
CA ILE A 11 15.41 -11.16 -1.44
C ILE A 11 16.90 -11.50 -1.57
N GLU A 12 17.31 -12.06 -2.71
CA GLU A 12 18.69 -12.41 -3.00
C GLU A 12 19.59 -11.18 -2.98
N TYR A 13 19.19 -10.11 -3.67
CA TYR A 13 19.95 -8.85 -3.69
C TYR A 13 20.11 -8.29 -2.27
N SER A 14 19.01 -8.19 -1.51
CA SER A 14 19.04 -7.69 -0.14
C SER A 14 19.85 -8.57 0.81
N LEU A 15 19.93 -9.88 0.60
CA LEU A 15 20.75 -10.77 1.43
C LEU A 15 22.25 -10.65 1.15
N ASN A 16 22.64 -10.23 -0.05
CA ASN A 16 24.05 -10.18 -0.48
C ASN A 16 24.79 -8.88 -0.08
N ASP A 17 24.11 -7.90 0.53
CA ASP A 17 24.68 -6.61 1.02
C ASP A 17 25.63 -5.94 0.01
N THR A 18 25.17 -5.78 -1.23
CA THR A 18 26.01 -5.25 -2.33
C THR A 18 25.83 -3.75 -2.56
N LEU A 19 24.93 -3.08 -1.83
CA LEU A 19 24.53 -1.71 -2.14
C LEU A 19 25.50 -0.68 -1.59
N ASN A 20 26.11 0.08 -2.49
CA ASN A 20 26.86 1.31 -2.18
C ASN A 20 26.09 2.55 -2.65
N SER A 21 26.45 3.73 -2.14
CA SER A 21 25.77 5.00 -2.48
C SER A 21 25.76 5.30 -3.98
N ASP A 22 26.80 4.87 -4.69
CA ASP A 22 27.02 5.23 -6.10
C ASP A 22 26.24 4.32 -7.07
N ASP A 23 25.55 3.29 -6.57
CA ASP A 23 24.98 2.21 -7.39
C ASP A 23 23.56 1.81 -6.95
N ILE A 24 22.78 2.78 -6.46
CA ILE A 24 21.40 2.52 -6.01
C ILE A 24 20.49 1.96 -7.11
N THR A 25 20.86 2.17 -8.38
CA THR A 25 20.11 1.77 -9.57
C THR A 25 20.14 0.26 -9.83
N GLN A 26 21.09 -0.48 -9.23
CA GLN A 26 21.13 -1.95 -9.34
C GLN A 26 20.14 -2.63 -8.42
N HIS A 27 19.67 -1.94 -7.37
CA HIS A 27 18.75 -2.55 -6.44
C HIS A 27 17.40 -2.76 -7.15
N PRO A 28 16.81 -3.97 -7.17
CA PRO A 28 15.56 -4.22 -7.90
C PRO A 28 14.39 -3.30 -7.47
N LEU A 29 14.33 -2.95 -6.18
CA LEU A 29 13.38 -1.96 -5.65
C LEU A 29 13.58 -0.51 -6.14
N HIS A 30 14.63 -0.20 -6.89
CA HIS A 30 14.81 1.10 -7.57
C HIS A 30 14.19 1.10 -8.98
N SER A 31 14.07 -0.08 -9.60
CA SER A 31 13.82 -0.19 -11.04
C SER A 31 12.36 0.08 -11.45
N TRP A 32 11.40 -0.27 -10.61
CA TRP A 32 9.98 0.01 -10.83
C TRP A 32 9.18 0.05 -9.53
N VAL A 33 7.98 0.61 -9.62
CA VAL A 33 6.99 0.67 -8.55
C VAL A 33 6.29 -0.69 -8.46
N PHE A 34 6.43 -1.35 -7.32
CA PHE A 34 5.92 -2.69 -7.08
C PHE A 34 4.42 -2.65 -6.82
N THR A 35 3.70 -3.66 -7.31
CA THR A 35 2.28 -3.85 -7.01
C THR A 35 2.11 -4.51 -5.64
N ARG A 36 0.85 -4.58 -5.18
CA ARG A 36 0.48 -5.39 -4.01
C ARG A 36 0.86 -6.85 -4.19
N ALA A 37 0.63 -7.41 -5.37
CA ALA A 37 0.92 -8.82 -5.63
C ALA A 37 2.42 -9.11 -5.49
N SER A 38 3.25 -8.28 -6.11
CA SER A 38 4.71 -8.29 -5.99
C SER A 38 5.17 -8.19 -4.53
N THR A 39 4.67 -7.16 -3.84
CA THR A 39 5.10 -6.88 -2.47
C THR A 39 4.65 -7.96 -1.49
N HIS A 40 3.44 -8.50 -1.67
CA HIS A 40 2.95 -9.59 -0.83
C HIS A 40 3.71 -10.89 -1.12
N MET A 41 4.19 -11.11 -2.36
CA MET A 41 5.05 -12.26 -2.66
C MET A 41 6.36 -12.20 -1.86
N ILE A 42 7.00 -11.03 -1.79
CA ILE A 42 8.17 -10.81 -0.93
C ILE A 42 7.80 -11.03 0.54
N ALA A 43 6.71 -10.41 1.00
CA ALA A 43 6.27 -10.50 2.39
C ALA A 43 5.97 -11.95 2.81
N TRP A 44 5.54 -12.83 1.90
CA TRP A 44 5.30 -14.24 2.21
C TRP A 44 6.56 -14.94 2.73
N ALA A 45 7.73 -14.63 2.16
CA ALA A 45 9.01 -15.15 2.63
C ALA A 45 9.45 -14.56 3.98
N LEU A 46 8.85 -13.43 4.40
CA LEU A 46 9.16 -12.74 5.65
C LEU A 46 8.22 -13.16 6.79
N THR A 47 6.92 -13.28 6.50
CA THR A 47 5.86 -13.50 7.51
C THR A 47 5.30 -14.92 7.49
N GLY A 48 5.46 -15.64 6.38
CA GLY A 48 4.82 -16.94 6.16
C GLY A 48 3.35 -16.86 5.74
N GLU A 49 2.78 -15.66 5.66
CA GLU A 49 1.38 -15.44 5.23
C GLU A 49 1.26 -15.50 3.70
N GLN A 50 0.49 -16.45 3.21
CA GLN A 50 0.31 -16.63 1.77
C GLN A 50 -0.41 -15.42 1.13
N PRO A 51 0.08 -14.89 0.00
CA PRO A 51 -0.59 -13.82 -0.72
C PRO A 51 -1.99 -14.23 -1.20
N THR A 52 -2.97 -13.35 -1.04
CA THR A 52 -4.37 -13.62 -1.44
C THR A 52 -4.55 -13.84 -2.94
N ILE A 53 -3.58 -13.43 -3.77
CA ILE A 53 -3.60 -13.64 -5.21
C ILE A 53 -3.32 -15.11 -5.59
N LEU A 54 -2.65 -15.85 -4.70
CA LEU A 54 -2.42 -17.27 -4.91
C LEU A 54 -3.66 -18.07 -4.51
N PRO A 55 -4.07 -19.06 -5.32
CA PRO A 55 -5.16 -19.94 -4.94
C PRO A 55 -4.77 -20.75 -3.70
N LYS A 56 -5.72 -20.95 -2.79
CA LYS A 56 -5.56 -21.90 -1.69
C LYS A 56 -5.43 -23.30 -2.28
N ALA A 57 -4.46 -24.08 -1.80
CA ALA A 57 -4.32 -25.45 -2.23
C ALA A 57 -5.61 -26.25 -1.93
N PRO A 58 -6.13 -27.05 -2.88
CA PRO A 58 -7.27 -27.91 -2.63
C PRO A 58 -7.04 -28.82 -1.42
N ALA A 59 -8.05 -29.03 -0.59
CA ALA A 59 -7.97 -29.92 0.58
C ALA A 59 -7.56 -31.36 0.22
N SER A 60 -7.78 -31.77 -1.02
CA SER A 60 -7.42 -33.08 -1.59
C SER A 60 -5.99 -33.16 -2.15
N THR A 61 -5.21 -32.08 -2.09
CA THR A 61 -3.83 -32.09 -2.60
C THR A 61 -3.01 -33.15 -1.85
N PRO A 62 -2.44 -34.15 -2.53
CA PRO A 62 -1.68 -35.21 -1.87
C PRO A 62 -0.54 -34.60 -1.06
N ARG A 63 -0.58 -34.74 0.26
CA ARG A 63 0.58 -34.41 1.11
C ARG A 63 1.71 -35.33 0.69
N ARG A 64 2.78 -34.76 0.11
CA ARG A 64 4.02 -35.50 -0.17
C ARG A 64 4.47 -36.18 1.11
N ARG A 65 4.92 -37.44 1.04
CA ARG A 65 5.46 -38.15 2.21
C ARG A 65 6.77 -37.47 2.63
N GLY A 66 6.78 -36.87 3.81
CA GLY A 66 7.94 -36.20 4.40
C GLY A 66 7.67 -34.75 4.82
N PRO A 67 8.54 -34.12 5.62
CA PRO A 67 8.42 -32.71 5.98
C PRO A 67 8.49 -31.87 4.70
N THR A 68 7.39 -31.20 4.35
CA THR A 68 7.36 -30.24 3.25
C THR A 68 7.14 -28.86 3.88
N PRO A 69 7.98 -27.85 3.59
CA PRO A 69 7.74 -26.49 4.08
C PRO A 69 6.35 -26.00 3.66
N GLY A 70 5.60 -25.44 4.60
CA GLY A 70 4.27 -24.86 4.32
C GLY A 70 4.32 -23.49 3.64
N SER A 71 5.50 -22.86 3.64
CA SER A 71 5.75 -21.53 3.08
C SER A 71 7.24 -21.39 2.70
N PRO A 72 7.60 -20.44 1.81
CA PRO A 72 8.98 -20.12 1.47
C PRO A 72 9.66 -19.24 2.55
N LEU A 73 9.35 -19.49 3.84
CA LEU A 73 9.78 -18.65 4.94
C LEU A 73 11.31 -18.68 5.09
N LEU A 74 11.93 -17.50 5.11
CA LEU A 74 13.35 -17.37 5.40
C LEU A 74 13.64 -17.81 6.85
N PRO A 75 14.71 -18.59 7.08
CA PRO A 75 15.24 -18.84 8.42
C PRO A 75 15.48 -17.52 9.16
N THR A 76 15.26 -17.51 10.48
CA THR A 76 15.41 -16.30 11.31
C THR A 76 16.71 -15.53 11.06
N PRO A 77 17.90 -16.15 11.02
CA PRO A 77 19.14 -15.40 10.76
C PRO A 77 19.19 -14.69 9.40
N GLN A 78 18.58 -15.29 8.36
CA GLN A 78 18.51 -14.67 7.04
C GLN A 78 17.49 -13.53 7.02
N ARG A 79 16.34 -13.71 7.69
CA ARG A 79 15.33 -12.67 7.81
C ARG A 79 15.86 -11.44 8.58
N ASP A 80 16.57 -11.66 9.68
CA ASP A 80 17.19 -10.59 10.46
C ASP A 80 18.24 -9.84 9.63
N LYS A 81 19.08 -10.57 8.88
CA LYS A 81 20.05 -9.99 7.95
C LYS A 81 19.37 -9.17 6.85
N LEU A 82 18.30 -9.70 6.26
CA LEU A 82 17.54 -9.02 5.21
C LEU A 82 16.96 -7.70 5.73
N PHE A 83 16.33 -7.67 6.91
CA PHE A 83 15.79 -6.44 7.47
C PHE A 83 16.88 -5.42 7.80
N ALA A 84 18.01 -5.85 8.38
CA ALA A 84 19.15 -4.97 8.61
C ALA A 84 19.65 -4.32 7.31
N ASN A 85 19.75 -5.09 6.23
CA ASN A 85 20.18 -4.60 4.92
C ASN A 85 19.14 -3.69 4.24
N LEU A 86 17.84 -3.98 4.40
CA LEU A 86 16.78 -3.09 3.91
C LEU A 86 16.76 -1.75 4.65
N ARG A 87 16.98 -1.73 5.97
CA ARG A 87 17.12 -0.49 6.75
C ARG A 87 18.31 0.33 6.24
N ARG A 88 19.47 -0.31 6.07
CA ARG A 88 20.67 0.32 5.49
C ARG A 88 20.39 0.87 4.09
N THR A 89 19.69 0.10 3.26
CA THR A 89 19.28 0.50 1.90
C THR A 89 18.42 1.76 1.94
N ALA A 90 17.42 1.82 2.83
CA ALA A 90 16.59 3.00 3.00
C ALA A 90 17.41 4.23 3.44
N GLU A 91 18.40 4.07 4.31
CA GLU A 91 19.29 5.15 4.78
C GLU A 91 20.30 5.61 3.71
N ILE A 92 20.76 4.71 2.84
CA ILE A 92 21.59 5.07 1.68
C ILE A 92 20.74 5.85 0.68
N ALA A 93 19.57 5.31 0.32
CA ALA A 93 18.62 5.93 -0.60
C ALA A 93 18.11 7.29 -0.08
N ASP A 94 18.00 7.45 1.24
CA ASP A 94 17.75 8.74 1.88
C ASP A 94 18.87 9.74 1.59
N ARG A 95 20.13 9.37 1.79
CA ARG A 95 21.27 10.26 1.53
C ARG A 95 21.41 10.69 0.07
N VAL A 96 20.98 9.84 -0.87
CA VAL A 96 20.97 10.16 -2.31
C VAL A 96 19.91 11.21 -2.67
N GLY A 97 18.84 11.36 -1.88
CA GLY A 97 17.82 12.39 -2.09
C GLY A 97 16.65 11.93 -2.94
N GLU A 98 16.26 12.73 -3.94
CA GLU A 98 15.08 12.46 -4.77
C GLU A 98 15.28 11.25 -5.69
N ASP A 99 16.48 11.05 -6.23
CA ASP A 99 16.82 9.90 -7.07
C ASP A 99 16.73 8.56 -6.33
N GLY A 100 16.86 8.59 -4.99
CA GLY A 100 16.66 7.44 -4.11
C GLY A 100 15.24 7.28 -3.57
N SER A 101 14.30 8.16 -3.91
CA SER A 101 12.96 8.18 -3.31
C SER A 101 12.19 6.87 -3.47
N LEU A 102 12.12 6.32 -4.69
CA LEU A 102 11.43 5.06 -4.94
C LEU A 102 12.04 3.91 -4.11
N LEU A 103 13.36 3.74 -4.17
CA LEU A 103 14.07 2.71 -3.42
C LEU A 103 13.80 2.82 -1.92
N ARG A 104 13.93 4.04 -1.38
CA ARG A 104 13.65 4.35 0.03
C ARG A 104 12.22 3.98 0.40
N ARG A 105 11.23 4.42 -0.37
CA ARG A 105 9.80 4.18 -0.10
C ARG A 105 9.46 2.69 -0.02
N GLN A 106 9.97 1.92 -0.98
CA GLN A 106 9.71 0.48 -1.05
C GLN A 106 10.45 -0.29 0.05
N ALA A 107 11.70 0.09 0.33
CA ALA A 107 12.46 -0.48 1.44
C ALA A 107 11.78 -0.20 2.80
N LEU A 108 11.33 1.03 3.05
CA LEU A 108 10.60 1.39 4.27
C LEU A 108 9.31 0.59 4.43
N TYR A 109 8.56 0.40 3.34
CA TYR A 109 7.34 -0.41 3.36
C TYR A 109 7.63 -1.87 3.72
N LEU A 110 8.71 -2.46 3.17
CA LEU A 110 9.12 -3.82 3.50
C LEU A 110 9.65 -3.94 4.93
N CYS A 111 10.41 -2.97 5.44
CA CYS A 111 10.85 -2.92 6.83
C CYS A 111 9.67 -2.92 7.81
N ALA A 112 8.48 -2.47 7.40
CA ALA A 112 7.30 -2.49 8.27
C ALA A 112 6.79 -3.91 8.60
N TYR A 113 7.33 -4.97 7.96
CA TYR A 113 7.09 -6.35 8.35
C TYR A 113 8.07 -6.88 9.42
N ASP A 114 9.09 -6.09 9.81
CA ASP A 114 10.06 -6.46 10.83
C ASP A 114 9.47 -6.32 12.24
N THR A 115 9.36 -7.44 12.95
CA THR A 115 8.81 -7.48 14.32
C THR A 115 9.82 -7.06 15.41
N SER A 116 11.03 -6.62 15.03
CA SER A 116 12.02 -6.10 15.96
C SER A 116 11.47 -4.89 16.73
N VAL A 117 11.82 -4.81 18.02
CA VAL A 117 11.23 -3.83 18.96
C VAL A 117 11.52 -2.37 18.61
N ASP A 118 12.60 -2.11 17.86
CA ASP A 118 13.06 -0.78 17.49
C ASP A 118 12.54 -0.32 16.11
N THR A 119 11.96 -1.22 15.30
CA THR A 119 11.52 -0.92 13.93
C THR A 119 10.55 0.26 13.90
N HIS A 120 9.61 0.29 14.86
CA HIS A 120 8.60 1.34 14.93
C HIS A 120 9.24 2.72 15.14
N SER A 121 10.12 2.86 16.13
CA SER A 121 10.86 4.11 16.38
C SER A 121 11.75 4.51 15.21
N TRP A 122 12.40 3.55 14.55
CA TRP A 122 13.24 3.82 13.40
C TRP A 122 12.43 4.31 12.18
N LEU A 123 11.26 3.72 11.90
CA LEU A 123 10.36 4.20 10.85
C LEU A 123 9.84 5.62 11.13
N ALA A 124 9.53 5.92 12.40
CA ALA A 124 9.11 7.25 12.82
C ALA A 124 10.23 8.30 12.63
N ASP A 125 11.48 7.97 12.97
CA ASP A 125 12.63 8.86 12.73
C ASP A 125 12.89 9.10 11.23
N MET A 126 12.85 8.04 10.41
CA MET A 126 12.96 8.16 8.94
C MET A 126 11.88 9.10 8.37
N ARG A 127 10.66 9.06 8.93
CA ARG A 127 9.57 9.96 8.55
C ARG A 127 9.85 11.40 8.94
N GLU A 128 10.25 11.64 10.18
CA GLU A 128 10.46 12.99 10.72
C GLU A 128 11.52 13.76 9.93
N ARG A 129 12.59 13.08 9.50
CA ARG A 129 13.62 13.64 8.61
C ARG A 129 13.11 14.12 7.26
N ARG A 130 11.96 13.63 6.80
CA ARG A 130 11.44 13.84 5.44
C ARG A 130 10.02 14.39 5.40
N GLN A 131 9.49 14.84 6.54
CA GLN A 131 8.09 15.28 6.62
C GLN A 131 7.86 16.44 5.64
N PRO A 132 7.06 16.24 4.57
CA PRO A 132 6.79 17.31 3.63
C PRO A 132 5.93 18.39 4.30
N PRO A 133 6.02 19.66 3.85
CA PRO A 133 5.04 20.66 4.22
C PRO A 133 3.69 20.28 3.58
N LEU A 134 2.83 19.57 4.33
CA LEU A 134 1.56 19.07 3.81
C LEU A 134 0.49 20.16 3.58
N ARG A 135 0.79 21.46 3.76
CA ARG A 135 -0.22 22.52 3.63
C ARG A 135 -0.56 22.77 2.16
N HIS A 136 -1.78 22.45 1.74
CA HIS A 136 -2.29 22.62 0.36
C HIS A 136 -1.55 21.76 -0.66
N ALA A 137 -1.12 20.56 -0.26
CA ALA A 137 -0.24 19.72 -1.05
C ALA A 137 -0.89 19.34 -2.40
N SER A 138 -0.26 19.75 -3.49
CA SER A 138 -0.21 18.95 -4.70
C SER A 138 0.70 17.74 -4.46
N TRP A 139 0.58 16.72 -5.30
CA TRP A 139 1.48 15.57 -5.24
C TRP A 139 2.96 16.00 -5.36
N THR A 140 3.83 15.34 -4.58
CA THR A 140 5.30 15.45 -4.64
C THR A 140 5.92 14.07 -4.32
N PRO A 141 7.20 13.82 -4.64
CA PRO A 141 7.89 12.61 -4.19
C PRO A 141 7.84 12.42 -2.66
N ALA A 142 8.06 13.49 -1.89
CA ALA A 142 8.00 13.45 -0.42
C ALA A 142 6.58 13.15 0.11
N TRP A 143 5.53 13.56 -0.62
CA TRP A 143 4.16 13.16 -0.31
C TRP A 143 3.95 11.64 -0.45
N SER A 144 4.56 11.03 -1.47
CA SER A 144 4.46 9.58 -1.71
C SER A 144 5.15 8.78 -0.61
N ASP A 145 6.30 9.26 -0.14
CA ASP A 145 6.99 8.72 1.04
C ASP A 145 6.12 8.82 2.28
N ALA A 146 5.59 10.02 2.58
CA ALA A 146 4.75 10.26 3.74
C ALA A 146 3.53 9.34 3.75
N ARG A 147 2.85 9.17 2.61
CA ARG A 147 1.72 8.25 2.45
C ARG A 147 2.11 6.80 2.76
N SER A 148 3.22 6.34 2.19
CA SER A 148 3.69 4.95 2.33
C SER A 148 4.07 4.64 3.78
N VAL A 149 4.80 5.55 4.43
CA VAL A 149 5.20 5.39 5.83
C VAL A 149 3.99 5.47 6.76
N ALA A 150 3.08 6.42 6.56
CA ALA A 150 1.85 6.52 7.34
C ALA A 150 1.01 5.23 7.26
N THR A 151 0.87 4.66 6.07
CA THR A 151 0.19 3.36 5.88
C THR A 151 0.94 2.24 6.59
N SER A 152 2.28 2.24 6.53
CA SER A 152 3.13 1.22 7.11
C SER A 152 3.09 1.20 8.64
N LEU A 153 3.04 2.38 9.27
CA LEU A 153 2.99 2.56 10.72
C LEU A 153 1.70 2.02 11.34
N THR A 154 0.61 1.88 10.56
CA THR A 154 -0.62 1.24 11.05
C THR A 154 -0.43 -0.22 11.47
N ARG A 155 0.60 -0.92 10.97
CA ARG A 155 0.97 -2.28 11.43
C ARG A 155 1.40 -2.30 12.90
N TYR A 156 1.85 -1.17 13.42
CA TYR A 156 2.25 -0.98 14.81
C TYR A 156 1.16 -0.30 15.65
N GLY A 157 -0.06 -0.14 15.09
CA GLY A 157 -1.18 0.51 15.76
C GLY A 157 -1.14 2.05 15.72
N ASP A 158 -0.15 2.66 15.04
CA ASP A 158 -0.10 4.11 14.87
C ASP A 158 -1.05 4.56 13.74
N SER A 159 -2.32 4.72 14.11
CA SER A 159 -3.37 5.26 13.25
C SER A 159 -3.34 6.80 13.19
N GLU A 160 -2.78 7.48 14.19
CA GLU A 160 -2.75 8.94 14.29
C GLU A 160 -1.92 9.56 13.16
N THR A 161 -0.79 8.94 12.81
CA THR A 161 0.04 9.38 11.68
C THR A 161 -0.73 9.32 10.37
N LEU A 162 -1.50 8.25 10.15
CA LEU A 162 -2.32 8.12 8.96
C LEU A 162 -3.44 9.16 8.91
N GLN A 163 -4.12 9.39 10.04
CA GLN A 163 -5.18 10.39 10.13
C GLN A 163 -4.64 11.80 9.87
N THR A 164 -3.47 12.13 10.41
CA THR A 164 -2.80 13.42 10.15
C THR A 164 -2.42 13.57 8.67
N PHE A 165 -1.95 12.49 8.03
CA PHE A 165 -1.65 12.51 6.60
C PHE A 165 -2.92 12.74 5.77
N ILE A 166 -4.03 12.08 6.10
CA ILE A 166 -5.30 12.27 5.38
C ILE A 166 -5.80 13.71 5.58
N GLU A 167 -5.86 14.21 6.81
CA GLU A 167 -6.36 15.56 7.11
C GLU A 167 -5.57 16.65 6.38
N ARG A 168 -4.23 16.52 6.36
CA ARG A 168 -3.34 17.59 5.88
C ARG A 168 -2.89 17.38 4.44
N GLY A 169 -2.56 16.15 4.08
CA GLY A 169 -1.95 15.80 2.79
C GLY A 169 -2.94 15.48 1.67
N MET A 170 -4.21 15.20 1.98
CA MET A 170 -5.19 14.77 0.97
C MET A 170 -6.24 15.83 0.60
N GLY A 171 -6.19 17.04 1.16
CA GLY A 171 -7.29 18.02 1.05
C GLY A 171 -7.52 18.69 -0.31
N GLY A 172 -6.95 18.20 -1.41
CA GLY A 172 -7.13 18.80 -2.74
C GLY A 172 -7.13 17.78 -3.87
N ASP A 173 -7.88 18.09 -4.93
CA ASP A 173 -8.18 17.19 -6.07
C ASP A 173 -6.93 16.52 -6.67
N ALA A 174 -5.82 17.24 -6.77
CA ALA A 174 -4.56 16.70 -7.31
C ALA A 174 -3.98 15.57 -6.43
N SER A 175 -4.02 15.74 -5.10
CA SER A 175 -3.53 14.72 -4.16
C SER A 175 -4.50 13.55 -4.02
N GLU A 176 -5.81 13.82 -4.10
CA GLU A 176 -6.83 12.77 -4.19
C GLU A 176 -6.63 11.91 -5.45
N MET A 177 -6.49 12.54 -6.61
CA MET A 177 -6.21 11.83 -7.86
C MET A 177 -4.90 11.04 -7.79
N ALA A 178 -3.86 11.61 -7.18
CA ALA A 178 -2.58 10.92 -7.01
C ALA A 178 -2.69 9.67 -6.14
N ASN A 179 -3.48 9.71 -5.07
CA ASN A 179 -3.81 8.54 -4.27
C ASN A 179 -4.58 7.48 -5.08
N LEU A 180 -5.55 7.90 -5.91
CA LEU A 180 -6.32 6.97 -6.75
C LEU A 180 -5.46 6.33 -7.83
N ASN A 181 -4.59 7.09 -8.49
CA ASN A 181 -3.59 6.56 -9.43
C ASN A 181 -2.68 5.52 -8.77
N TYR A 182 -2.20 5.82 -7.55
CA TYR A 182 -1.41 4.86 -6.80
C TYR A 182 -2.21 3.61 -6.43
N TRP A 183 -3.47 3.74 -6.00
CA TRP A 183 -4.29 2.57 -5.69
C TRP A 183 -4.54 1.70 -6.91
N ALA A 184 -4.83 2.30 -8.07
CA ALA A 184 -5.00 1.56 -9.31
C ALA A 184 -3.74 0.77 -9.67
N HIS A 185 -2.56 1.40 -9.58
CA HIS A 185 -1.28 0.71 -9.79
C HIS A 185 -1.02 -0.37 -8.75
N TRP A 186 -1.16 -0.05 -7.47
CA TRP A 186 -0.94 -0.97 -6.36
C TRP A 186 -1.84 -2.21 -6.46
N LEU A 187 -3.08 -2.06 -6.90
CA LEU A 187 -4.03 -3.15 -7.08
C LEU A 187 -3.88 -3.88 -8.43
N GLY A 188 -2.95 -3.44 -9.29
CA GLY A 188 -2.69 -4.06 -10.60
C GLY A 188 -3.76 -3.75 -11.65
N LEU A 189 -4.54 -2.68 -11.47
CA LEU A 189 -5.54 -2.21 -12.42
C LEU A 189 -4.95 -1.28 -13.49
N ASP A 190 -3.80 -0.68 -13.21
CA ASP A 190 -2.96 -0.04 -14.22
C ASP A 190 -2.00 -1.08 -14.80
N PRO A 191 -2.12 -1.43 -16.10
CA PRO A 191 -1.26 -2.44 -16.72
C PRO A 191 0.14 -1.91 -17.05
N VAL A 192 0.38 -0.61 -16.94
CA VAL A 192 1.65 0.03 -17.35
C VAL A 192 2.67 -0.06 -16.22
N PRO A 193 3.84 -0.70 -16.44
CA PRO A 193 4.94 -0.65 -15.48
C PRO A 193 5.39 0.80 -15.24
N ARG A 194 5.53 1.19 -13.97
CA ARG A 194 5.92 2.56 -13.58
C ARG A 194 7.34 2.54 -13.03
N ALA A 195 8.26 3.28 -13.65
CA ALA A 195 9.67 3.34 -13.24
C ALA A 195 9.93 4.31 -12.07
N SER A 196 8.95 5.15 -11.74
CA SER A 196 9.04 6.20 -10.73
C SER A 196 7.64 6.54 -10.25
N ASP A 197 7.51 7.16 -9.06
CA ASP A 197 6.24 7.61 -8.49
C ASP A 197 5.61 8.79 -9.25
N ALA A 198 6.31 9.41 -10.20
CA ALA A 198 5.83 10.55 -10.98
C ALA A 198 4.48 10.32 -11.67
N PHE A 199 4.16 9.08 -12.03
CA PHE A 199 2.87 8.72 -12.63
C PHE A 199 1.67 9.06 -11.74
N MET A 200 1.86 9.16 -10.43
CA MET A 200 0.78 9.51 -9.52
C MET A 200 0.24 10.90 -9.82
N SER A 201 1.06 11.80 -10.38
CA SER A 201 0.61 13.14 -10.80
C SER A 201 -0.22 13.17 -12.09
N ASP A 202 -0.40 12.04 -12.77
CA ASP A 202 -1.14 11.96 -14.04
C ASP A 202 -2.63 12.34 -13.83
N VAL A 203 -3.01 13.54 -14.26
CA VAL A 203 -4.37 14.09 -14.04
C VAL A 203 -5.45 13.43 -14.91
N ASP A 204 -5.05 12.78 -15.99
CA ASP A 204 -6.00 12.27 -17.00
C ASP A 204 -6.76 11.02 -16.53
N GLY A 205 -6.25 10.28 -15.53
CA GLY A 205 -6.89 9.09 -14.98
C GLY A 205 -7.29 8.03 -16.03
N ARG A 206 -6.62 8.04 -17.19
CA ARG A 206 -6.96 7.21 -18.36
C ARG A 206 -6.39 5.79 -18.29
N SER A 207 -5.46 5.53 -17.37
CA SER A 207 -4.78 4.23 -17.31
C SER A 207 -5.57 3.15 -16.57
N TRP A 208 -6.68 3.52 -15.90
CA TRP A 208 -7.49 2.59 -15.12
C TRP A 208 -8.98 2.95 -15.16
N GLU A 209 -9.82 1.94 -14.92
CA GLU A 209 -11.27 2.11 -14.89
C GLU A 209 -11.80 2.29 -13.46
N ALA A 210 -12.77 3.20 -13.28
CA ALA A 210 -13.30 3.54 -11.96
C ALA A 210 -14.05 2.41 -11.27
N LEU A 211 -14.82 1.61 -12.02
CA LEU A 211 -15.63 0.54 -11.44
C LEU A 211 -14.78 -0.62 -10.87
N PRO A 212 -13.79 -1.18 -11.60
CA PRO A 212 -12.85 -2.14 -11.02
C PRO A 212 -12.09 -1.60 -9.79
N LEU A 213 -11.70 -0.32 -9.80
CA LEU A 213 -11.03 0.30 -8.66
C LEU A 213 -11.96 0.38 -7.45
N LEU A 214 -13.20 0.83 -7.65
CA LEU A 214 -14.18 0.91 -6.57
C LEU A 214 -14.46 -0.47 -5.95
N ARG A 215 -14.59 -1.52 -6.77
CA ARG A 215 -14.80 -2.88 -6.27
C ARG A 215 -13.64 -3.32 -5.37
N ASN A 216 -12.40 -3.13 -5.82
CA ASN A 216 -11.23 -3.50 -5.03
C ASN A 216 -11.09 -2.65 -3.75
N LEU A 217 -11.42 -1.37 -3.79
CA LEU A 217 -11.40 -0.52 -2.60
C LEU A 217 -12.52 -0.89 -1.60
N ALA A 218 -13.71 -1.24 -2.09
CA ALA A 218 -14.81 -1.72 -1.26
C ALA A 218 -14.43 -3.01 -0.49
N ASP A 219 -13.73 -3.94 -1.14
CA ASP A 219 -13.20 -5.14 -0.48
C ASP A 219 -12.20 -4.84 0.64
N ARG A 220 -11.60 -3.64 0.62
CA ARG A 220 -10.66 -3.18 1.64
C ARG A 220 -11.29 -2.35 2.75
N LEU A 221 -12.61 -2.18 2.74
CA LEU A 221 -13.37 -1.61 3.86
C LEU A 221 -13.49 -2.65 4.99
N ASP A 222 -12.34 -3.08 5.51
CA ASP A 222 -12.17 -4.06 6.56
C ASP A 222 -11.12 -3.55 7.55
N PRO A 223 -11.50 -3.26 8.82
CA PRO A 223 -10.57 -2.78 9.84
C PRO A 223 -9.37 -3.71 10.09
N SER A 224 -9.50 -5.02 9.82
CA SER A 224 -8.42 -5.98 10.02
C SER A 224 -7.27 -5.85 9.01
N LEU A 225 -7.50 -5.21 7.87
CA LEU A 225 -6.50 -5.06 6.80
C LEU A 225 -5.54 -3.89 7.01
N GLY A 226 -5.71 -3.11 8.09
CA GLY A 226 -4.94 -1.91 8.37
C GLY A 226 -5.30 -0.74 7.44
N ALA A 227 -4.95 0.47 7.88
CA ALA A 227 -5.17 1.72 7.13
C ALA A 227 -6.62 1.91 6.62
N VAL A 228 -7.62 1.46 7.39
CA VAL A 228 -9.04 1.52 7.00
C VAL A 228 -9.50 2.95 6.70
N ASP A 229 -9.02 3.94 7.47
CA ASP A 229 -9.33 5.36 7.25
C ASP A 229 -8.90 5.82 5.84
N LEU A 230 -7.75 5.34 5.33
CA LEU A 230 -7.30 5.65 3.97
C LEU A 230 -8.15 4.95 2.91
N ASN A 231 -8.57 3.71 3.15
CA ASN A 231 -9.45 2.99 2.24
C ASN A 231 -10.81 3.71 2.12
N ILE A 232 -11.37 4.13 3.26
CA ILE A 232 -12.61 4.94 3.33
C ILE A 232 -12.46 6.23 2.53
N HIS A 233 -11.41 7.01 2.83
CA HIS A 233 -11.16 8.27 2.15
C HIS A 233 -11.03 8.07 0.63
N SER A 234 -10.37 6.99 0.21
CA SER A 234 -10.20 6.66 -1.21
C SER A 234 -11.52 6.28 -1.90
N VAL A 235 -12.41 5.55 -1.22
CA VAL A 235 -13.77 5.26 -1.73
C VAL A 235 -14.57 6.54 -1.88
N TRP A 236 -14.55 7.41 -0.86
CA TRP A 236 -15.24 8.69 -0.88
C TRP A 236 -14.74 9.59 -2.02
N ALA A 237 -13.42 9.73 -2.18
CA ALA A 237 -12.82 10.54 -3.24
C ALA A 237 -13.12 9.98 -4.65
N LEU A 238 -13.11 8.66 -4.82
CA LEU A 238 -13.43 8.02 -6.11
C LEU A 238 -14.89 8.25 -6.51
N ILE A 239 -15.83 8.05 -5.58
CA ILE A 239 -17.27 8.27 -5.85
C ILE A 239 -17.54 9.74 -6.15
N SER A 240 -16.90 10.65 -5.40
CA SER A 240 -17.07 12.10 -5.57
C SER A 240 -16.53 12.59 -6.92
N SER A 241 -15.40 12.03 -7.38
CA SER A 241 -14.76 12.41 -8.65
C SER A 241 -15.33 11.72 -9.89
N LYS A 242 -16.05 10.59 -9.75
CA LYS A 242 -16.62 9.82 -10.88
C LYS A 242 -18.12 9.58 -10.70
N PRO A 243 -18.96 10.61 -10.92
CA PRO A 243 -20.41 10.47 -10.85
C PRO A 243 -20.92 9.34 -11.77
N GLY A 244 -21.76 8.46 -11.24
CA GLY A 244 -22.34 7.34 -11.99
C GLY A 244 -21.62 5.99 -11.83
N VAL A 245 -20.43 5.95 -11.21
CA VAL A 245 -19.74 4.67 -10.93
C VAL A 245 -20.61 3.71 -10.10
N LEU A 246 -21.42 4.24 -9.18
CA LEU A 246 -22.36 3.47 -8.34
C LEU A 246 -23.55 2.90 -9.11
N SER A 247 -23.94 3.52 -10.22
CA SER A 247 -25.09 3.08 -11.02
C SER A 247 -24.71 1.98 -12.02
N ALA A 248 -23.42 1.80 -12.27
CA ALA A 248 -22.90 0.83 -13.23
C ALA A 248 -22.99 -0.62 -12.75
N ASP A 249 -23.10 -0.85 -11.44
CA ASP A 249 -23.14 -2.20 -10.85
C ASP A 249 -24.01 -2.25 -9.58
N ARG A 250 -25.15 -2.94 -9.69
CA ARG A 250 -26.12 -3.10 -8.59
C ARG A 250 -25.65 -4.04 -7.48
N GLU A 251 -24.81 -5.02 -7.80
CA GLU A 251 -24.28 -5.94 -6.80
C GLU A 251 -23.23 -5.24 -5.94
N LEU A 252 -22.31 -4.54 -6.59
CA LEU A 252 -21.31 -3.71 -5.89
C LEU A 252 -21.98 -2.65 -5.04
N HIS A 253 -23.03 -1.99 -5.55
CA HIS A 253 -23.79 -1.01 -4.76
C HIS A 253 -24.28 -1.63 -3.45
N ARG A 254 -24.94 -2.80 -3.52
CA ARG A 254 -25.51 -3.47 -2.33
C ARG A 254 -24.44 -3.91 -1.33
N ASP A 255 -23.35 -4.49 -1.84
CA ASP A 255 -22.21 -4.89 -1.01
C ASP A 255 -21.58 -3.69 -0.31
N LEU A 256 -21.36 -2.59 -1.05
CA LEU A 256 -20.83 -1.36 -0.50
C LEU A 256 -21.75 -0.76 0.57
N THR A 257 -23.07 -0.73 0.35
CA THR A 257 -24.04 -0.32 1.38
C THR A 257 -23.87 -1.13 2.66
N SER A 258 -23.81 -2.46 2.57
CA SER A 258 -23.67 -3.33 3.75
C SER A 258 -22.34 -3.10 4.50
N ARG A 259 -21.24 -2.83 3.78
CA ARG A 259 -19.95 -2.51 4.41
C ARG A 259 -19.95 -1.15 5.09
N VAL A 260 -20.52 -0.15 4.44
CA VAL A 260 -20.64 1.21 4.97
C VAL A 260 -21.48 1.22 6.24
N ASP A 261 -22.63 0.54 6.25
CA ASP A 261 -23.49 0.43 7.44
C ASP A 261 -22.73 -0.19 8.62
N ARG A 262 -22.04 -1.31 8.39
CA ARG A 262 -21.23 -1.98 9.44
C ARG A 262 -20.12 -1.09 10.00
N LEU A 263 -19.46 -0.30 9.15
CA LEU A 263 -18.40 0.60 9.60
C LEU A 263 -18.96 1.81 10.37
N LEU A 264 -20.10 2.35 9.96
CA LEU A 264 -20.78 3.43 10.68
C LEU A 264 -21.27 2.97 12.06
N ASP A 265 -21.66 1.71 12.22
CA ASP A 265 -22.05 1.14 13.52
C ASP A 265 -20.84 0.80 14.42
N SER A 266 -19.61 0.91 13.91
CA SER A 266 -18.38 0.58 14.65
C SER A 266 -17.66 1.81 15.20
N ASP A 267 -16.86 1.65 16.25
CA ASP A 267 -16.05 2.73 16.85
C ASP A 267 -14.57 2.73 16.43
N VAL A 268 -14.23 2.01 15.36
CA VAL A 268 -12.83 1.76 14.94
C VAL A 268 -12.30 2.74 13.88
N ILE A 269 -13.15 3.65 13.40
CA ILE A 269 -12.82 4.62 12.35
C ILE A 269 -12.67 6.03 12.93
N SER A 270 -11.85 6.85 12.27
CA SER A 270 -11.67 8.24 12.64
C SER A 270 -12.96 9.05 12.47
N ARG A 271 -13.05 10.21 13.17
CA ARG A 271 -14.16 11.15 12.99
C ARG A 271 -14.25 11.68 11.55
N GLN A 272 -13.13 11.85 10.87
CA GLN A 272 -13.11 12.28 9.47
C GLN A 272 -13.70 11.19 8.57
N SER A 273 -13.19 9.96 8.69
CA SER A 273 -13.66 8.83 7.90
C SER A 273 -15.14 8.50 8.15
N ARG A 274 -15.64 8.72 9.37
CA ARG A 274 -17.08 8.64 9.66
C ARG A 274 -17.90 9.64 8.83
N ARG A 275 -17.47 10.91 8.75
CA ARG A 275 -18.16 11.92 7.93
C ARG A 275 -18.11 11.59 6.44
N GLU A 276 -16.98 11.10 5.97
CA GLU A 276 -16.81 10.65 4.58
C GLU A 276 -17.73 9.46 4.27
N LEU A 277 -17.86 8.49 5.18
CA LEU A 277 -18.80 7.37 5.06
C LEU A 277 -20.26 7.81 5.12
N GLU A 278 -20.62 8.77 5.97
CA GLU A 278 -21.98 9.34 6.00
C GLU A 278 -22.35 9.95 4.64
N ASN A 279 -21.41 10.65 3.98
CA ASN A 279 -21.59 11.18 2.63
C ASN A 279 -21.77 10.06 1.59
N VAL A 280 -20.94 9.01 1.67
CA VAL A 280 -21.06 7.84 0.78
C VAL A 280 -22.41 7.14 0.98
N HIS A 281 -22.79 6.89 2.22
CA HIS A 281 -24.06 6.27 2.59
C HIS A 281 -25.26 7.07 2.06
N TYR A 282 -25.22 8.40 2.19
CA TYR A 282 -26.23 9.28 1.61
C TYR A 282 -26.30 9.16 0.09
N GLY A 283 -25.16 9.18 -0.60
CA GLY A 283 -25.08 9.02 -2.06
C GLY A 283 -25.62 7.67 -2.57
N LEU A 284 -25.34 6.58 -1.84
CA LEU A 284 -25.88 5.26 -2.12
C LEU A 284 -27.42 5.25 -2.03
N ARG A 285 -27.98 5.82 -0.95
CA ARG A 285 -29.43 5.91 -0.77
C ARG A 285 -30.11 6.70 -1.89
N LEU A 286 -29.52 7.80 -2.35
CA LEU A 286 -30.06 8.57 -3.47
C LEU A 286 -30.03 7.80 -4.78
N SER A 287 -28.97 7.04 -5.02
CA SER A 287 -28.78 6.26 -6.27
C SER A 287 -29.60 4.96 -6.31
N SER A 288 -30.28 4.61 -5.20
CA SER A 288 -31.16 3.45 -5.08
C SER A 288 -32.64 3.75 -5.39
N ARG A 289 -32.98 5.03 -5.60
CA ARG A 289 -34.32 5.52 -6.00
C ARG A 289 -34.43 5.62 -7.51
#